data_AF-A0ABD1XPC8-F1
#
_entry.id   AF-A0ABD1XPC8-F1
#
_cell.length_a   1.000
_cell.length_b   1.000
_cell.length_c   1.000
_cell.angle_alpha   90.00
_cell.angle_beta   90.00
_cell.angle_gamma   90.00
#
_symmetry.space_group_name_H-M   'P 1'
#
loop_
_entity.id
_entity.type
_entity.pdbx_description
1 polymer ?
#
loop_
_entity_poly.entity_id
_entity_poly.type
_entity_poly.pdbx_seq_one_letter_code
_entity_poly.pdbx_strand_id
1 'polypeptide(L)' 'MLSHSSLPQELWAEVVNTVAYLVNLSPYSAVQLKTPFELWHNRVPDNSKLLVFGYDAYAHTPKENQTKLDPKAKK' A
#
# COMPACT_ATOMS: atom_id res chain seq x y z
N MET A 1 -3.96 -2.71 -19.10
CA MET A 1 -2.61 -3.08 -18.62
C MET A 1 -1.93 -1.85 -18.04
N LEU A 2 -1.04 -2.03 -17.04
CA LEU A 2 -0.23 -0.94 -16.46
C LEU A 2 0.60 -0.17 -17.51
N SER A 3 0.89 -0.81 -18.65
CA SER A 3 1.52 -0.20 -19.83
C SER A 3 0.75 0.98 -20.43
N HIS A 4 -0.53 1.15 -20.13
CA HIS A 4 -1.34 2.31 -20.56
C HIS A 4 -1.54 3.34 -19.44
N SER A 5 -0.95 3.13 -18.26
CA SER A 5 -0.96 4.12 -17.18
C SER A 5 0.14 5.14 -17.41
N SER A 6 -0.09 6.39 -17.00
CA SER A 6 0.94 7.45 -17.00
C SER A 6 1.94 7.31 -15.82
N LEU A 7 2.04 6.12 -15.22
CA LEU A 7 2.89 5.87 -14.06
C LEU A 7 4.30 5.42 -14.49
N PRO A 8 5.36 5.93 -13.83
CA PRO A 8 6.71 5.42 -13.99
C PRO A 8 6.79 3.91 -13.81
N GLN A 9 7.59 3.24 -14.65
CA GLN A 9 7.73 1.78 -14.63
C GLN A 9 8.28 1.26 -13.29
N GLU A 10 9.09 2.04 -12.61
CA GLU A 10 9.66 1.74 -11.29
C GLU A 10 8.57 1.49 -10.24
N LEU A 11 7.39 2.11 -10.38
CA LEU A 11 6.28 1.97 -9.45
C LEU A 11 5.39 0.76 -9.74
N TRP A 12 5.55 0.09 -10.88
CA TRP A 12 4.62 -0.95 -11.30
C TRP A 12 4.61 -2.15 -10.34
N ALA A 13 5.77 -2.53 -9.80
CA ALA A 13 5.86 -3.60 -8.81
C ALA A 13 5.06 -3.27 -7.54
N GLU A 14 5.17 -2.03 -7.05
CA GLU A 14 4.45 -1.55 -5.88
C GLU A 14 2.94 -1.49 -6.13
N VAL A 15 2.54 -1.04 -7.33
CA VAL A 15 1.13 -1.02 -7.74
C VAL A 15 0.55 -2.43 -7.78
N VAL A 16 1.26 -3.40 -8.36
CA VAL A 16 0.79 -4.80 -8.41
C VAL A 16 0.66 -5.38 -7.00
N ASN A 17 1.63 -5.15 -6.12
CA ASN A 17 1.56 -5.58 -4.72
C ASN A 17 0.37 -4.95 -3.99
N THR A 18 0.16 -3.65 -4.18
CA THR A 18 -0.96 -2.91 -3.57
C THR A 18 -2.31 -3.46 -4.05
N VAL A 19 -2.46 -3.71 -5.36
CA VAL A 19 -3.69 -4.28 -5.93
C VAL A 19 -3.94 -5.69 -5.37
N ALA A 20 -2.92 -6.55 -5.32
CA ALA A 20 -3.05 -7.89 -4.76
C ALA A 20 -3.45 -7.85 -3.28
N TYR A 21 -2.86 -6.93 -2.51
CA TYR A 21 -3.22 -6.71 -1.12
C TYR A 21 -4.70 -6.28 -0.97
N LEU A 22 -5.16 -5.31 -1.75
CA LEU A 22 -6.55 -4.85 -1.74
C LEU A 22 -7.54 -5.95 -2.14
N VAL A 23 -7.20 -6.77 -3.12
CA VAL A 23 -8.04 -7.91 -3.53
C VAL A 23 -8.21 -8.90 -2.37
N ASN A 24 -7.14 -9.18 -1.61
CA ASN A 24 -7.21 -10.06 -0.45
C ASN A 24 -8.04 -9.49 0.72
N LEU A 25 -8.21 -8.17 0.75
CA LEU A 25 -9.03 -7.45 1.73
C LEU A 25 -10.46 -7.18 1.24
N SER A 26 -10.76 -7.46 -0.03
CA SER A 26 -12.07 -7.17 -0.61
C SER A 26 -13.04 -8.33 -0.34
N PRO A 27 -14.28 -8.05 0.06
CA PRO A 27 -15.28 -9.08 0.31
C PRO A 27 -15.68 -9.73 -1.01
N TYR A 28 -15.83 -11.05 -1.02
CA TYR A 28 -16.24 -11.80 -2.20
C TYR A 28 -17.63 -12.42 -2.01
N SER A 29 -18.53 -12.21 -2.97
CA SER A 29 -19.92 -12.67 -2.89
C SER A 29 -20.02 -14.20 -2.79
N ALA A 30 -19.16 -14.95 -3.49
CA ALA A 30 -19.19 -16.40 -3.43
C ALA A 30 -18.79 -16.98 -2.06
N VAL A 31 -18.17 -16.18 -1.19
CA VAL A 31 -17.80 -16.61 0.17
C VAL A 31 -18.55 -15.83 1.25
N GLN A 32 -19.84 -15.57 1.01
CA GLN A 32 -20.73 -14.90 1.97
C GLN A 32 -20.19 -13.53 2.42
N LEU A 33 -19.60 -12.78 1.48
CA LEU A 33 -19.00 -11.46 1.73
C LEU A 33 -17.82 -11.47 2.71
N LYS A 34 -17.21 -12.64 2.95
CA LYS A 34 -15.92 -12.73 3.65
C LYS A 34 -14.79 -12.33 2.71
N THR A 35 -13.72 -11.82 3.31
CA THR A 35 -12.49 -11.49 2.59
C THR A 35 -11.57 -12.72 2.51
N PRO A 36 -10.76 -12.88 1.44
CA PRO A 36 -9.74 -13.93 1.39
C PRO A 36 -8.82 -13.94 2.62
N PHE A 37 -8.46 -12.77 3.13
CA PHE A 37 -7.67 -12.62 4.35
C PHE A 37 -8.35 -13.24 5.58
N GLU A 38 -9.64 -13.02 5.77
CA GLU A 38 -10.41 -13.63 6.86
C GLU A 38 -10.45 -15.15 6.74
N LEU A 39 -10.55 -15.67 5.52
CA LEU A 39 -10.58 -17.12 5.27
C LEU A 39 -9.23 -17.78 5.59
N TRP A 40 -8.12 -17.12 5.25
CA TRP A 40 -6.79 -17.68 5.49
C TRP A 40 -6.31 -17.51 6.93
N HIS A 41 -6.65 -16.39 7.56
CA HIS A 41 -6.11 -16.04 8.88
C HIS A 41 -7.13 -16.13 10.02
N ASN A 42 -8.40 -16.42 9.72
CA ASN A 42 -9.50 -16.47 10.69
C ASN A 42 -9.60 -15.22 11.56
N ARG A 43 -9.23 -14.05 11.02
CA ARG A 43 -9.27 -12.75 11.70
C ARG A 43 -9.75 -11.66 10.75
N VAL A 44 -10.46 -10.68 11.29
CA VAL A 44 -10.87 -9.48 10.53
C VAL A 44 -9.62 -8.65 10.19
N PRO A 45 -9.47 -8.18 8.94
CA PRO A 45 -8.36 -7.33 8.58
C PRO A 45 -8.44 -5.96 9.25
N ASP A 46 -7.28 -5.46 9.69
CA ASP A 46 -7.14 -4.08 10.13
C ASP A 46 -6.89 -3.17 8.92
N ASN A 47 -7.92 -2.39 8.56
CA ASN A 47 -7.89 -1.48 7.43
C ASN A 47 -7.29 -0.11 7.76
N SER A 48 -6.86 0.13 9.00
CA SER A 48 -6.26 1.41 9.44
C SER A 48 -4.96 1.75 8.70
N LYS A 49 -4.36 0.75 8.05
CA LYS A 49 -3.11 0.89 7.28
C LYS A 49 -3.33 1.16 5.80
N LEU A 50 -4.58 1.20 5.33
CA LEU A 50 -4.88 1.52 3.94
C LEU A 50 -4.67 3.01 3.70
N LEU A 51 -3.78 3.32 2.75
CA LEU A 51 -3.55 4.67 2.27
C LEU A 51 -4.24 4.85 0.92
N VAL A 52 -4.81 6.03 0.69
CA VAL A 52 -5.38 6.39 -0.61
C VAL A 52 -4.23 6.55 -1.61
N PHE A 53 -4.43 6.06 -2.84
CA PHE A 53 -3.46 6.26 -3.90
C PHE A 53 -3.24 7.77 -4.14
N GLY A 54 -1.98 8.21 -4.14
CA GLY A 54 -1.63 9.63 -4.25
C GLY A 54 -1.70 10.42 -2.93
N TYR A 55 -1.79 9.75 -1.78
CA TYR A 55 -1.58 10.39 -0.48
C TYR A 55 -0.15 10.92 -0.36
N ASP A 56 0.03 11.99 0.42
CA ASP A 56 1.34 12.59 0.67
C ASP A 56 2.28 11.56 1.32
N ALA A 57 3.26 11.11 0.55
CA ALA A 57 4.34 10.26 1.03
C ALA A 57 5.52 11.14 1.48
N TYR A 58 6.21 10.70 2.53
CA TYR A 58 7.44 11.35 3.00
C TYR A 58 8.60 10.37 2.82
N ALA A 59 9.58 10.73 2.01
CA ALA A 59 10.80 9.99 1.81
C ALA A 59 11.74 10.17 3.02
N HIS A 60 12.24 9.07 3.57
CA HIS A 60 13.23 9.11 4.64
C HIS A 60 14.52 9.76 4.14
N THR A 61 15.00 10.78 4.85
CA THR A 61 16.30 11.38 4.52
C THR A 61 17.41 10.59 5.24
N PRO A 62 18.51 10.22 4.57
CA PRO A 62 19.61 9.50 5.21
C PRO A 62 20.23 10.30 6.35
N LYS A 63 20.72 9.62 7.39
CA LYS A 63 21.34 10.26 8.56
C LYS A 63 22.56 11.11 8.21
N GLU A 64 23.31 10.73 7.18
CA GLU A 64 24.47 11.47 6.65
C GLU A 64 24.09 12.89 6.21
N ASN A 65 22.83 13.10 5.81
CA ASN A 65 22.27 14.35 5.34
C ASN A 65 21.35 15.02 6.38
N GLN A 66 21.47 14.65 7.66
CA GLN A 66 20.69 15.21 8.77
C GLN A 66 21.59 15.63 9.94
N THR A 67 21.42 16.86 10.39
CA THR A 67 21.82 17.28 11.73
C THR A 67 20.77 16.86 12.77
N LYS A 68 21.16 16.84 14.06
CA LYS A 68 20.35 16.27 15.17
C LYS A 68 18.90 16.81 15.26
N LEU A 69 18.68 18.05 14.81
CA LEU A 69 17.39 18.73 14.88
C LEU A 69 16.67 18.80 13.52
N ASP A 70 17.23 18.21 12.47
CA ASP A 70 16.61 18.26 11.15
C ASP A 70 15.42 17.29 11.04
N PRO A 71 14.43 17.63 10.20
CA PRO A 71 13.33 16.73 9.91
C PRO A 71 13.83 15.42 9.30
N LYS A 72 13.32 14.30 9.80
CA LYS A 72 13.75 12.95 9.42
C LYS A 72 13.27 12.48 8.05
N ALA A 73 12.31 13.20 7.47
CA ALA A 73 11.69 12.86 6.21
C ALA A 73 11.33 14.13 5.44
N LYS A 74 11.38 14.05 4.12
CA LYS A 74 10.98 15.12 3.19
C LYS A 74 9.82 14.62 2.36
N LYS A 75 8.87 15.51 2.08
CA LYS A 75 7.78 15.22 1.15
C LYS A 75 8.33 15.10 -0.27
#